data_AF-P04179-F1
#
_entry.id   AF-P04179-F1
#
_cell.length_a   1.000
_cell.length_b   1.000
_cell.length_c   1.000
_cell.angle_alpha   90.00
_cell.angle_beta   90.00
_cell.angle_gamma   90.00
#
_symmetry.space_group_name_H-M   'P 1'
#
loop_
_entity.id
_entity.type
_entity.pdbx_description
1 polymer ?
#
loop_
_entity_poly.entity_id
_entity_poly.type
_entity_poly.pdbx_seq_one_letter_code
_entity_poly.pdbx_strand_id
1 'polypeptide(L)'
;MLSRAVCGTSRQLAPVLGYLGSRQKHSLPDLPYDYGALEPHINAQIMQLHHSKHHAAYVNNLNVTEEKYQEALAKGDVTAQIALQPALKFNGGGHINHSIFWTNLSPNGGGEPKGELLEAIKRDFGSFDKFKEKLTAASVGVQGSGWGWLGFNKERGHLQIAACPNQDPLQGTTGLIPLLGIDVWEHAYYLQYKNVRPDYLKAIWNVINWENVTERYMACKK
;
A
#
# COMPACT_ATOMS: atom_id res chain seq x y z
N MET A 1 12.65 -32.42 67.01
CA MET A 1 11.43 -31.63 67.26
C MET A 1 11.50 -30.35 66.42
N LEU A 2 10.51 -30.13 65.53
CA LEU A 2 10.06 -28.87 64.89
C LEU A 2 11.14 -28.04 64.14
N SER A 3 11.41 -28.24 62.84
CA SER A 3 10.64 -27.87 61.62
C SER A 3 10.29 -26.37 61.48
N ARG A 4 10.91 -25.67 60.51
CA ARG A 4 10.40 -24.45 59.88
C ARG A 4 10.48 -24.57 58.36
N ALA A 5 9.35 -24.30 57.72
CA ALA A 5 9.00 -24.60 56.35
C ALA A 5 9.46 -23.53 55.34
N VAL A 6 9.65 -24.00 54.10
CA VAL A 6 9.86 -23.25 52.87
C VAL A 6 8.53 -22.68 52.38
N CYS A 7 8.49 -21.42 51.94
CA CYS A 7 7.36 -20.84 51.21
C CYS A 7 7.82 -20.51 49.79
N GLY A 8 7.41 -21.35 48.82
CA GLY A 8 7.54 -21.09 47.39
C GLY A 8 6.21 -20.58 46.84
N THR A 9 6.20 -19.39 46.27
CA THR A 9 5.05 -18.85 45.52
C THR A 9 5.21 -19.19 44.04
N SER A 10 4.43 -20.15 43.53
CA SER A 10 4.23 -20.32 42.10
C SER A 10 3.18 -19.29 41.62
N ARG A 11 3.54 -18.45 40.65
CA ARG A 11 2.58 -17.62 39.92
C ARG A 11 1.92 -18.48 38.85
N GLN A 12 0.65 -18.81 39.03
CA GLN A 12 -0.20 -19.33 37.97
C GLN A 12 -0.46 -18.22 36.94
N LEU A 13 -0.07 -18.44 35.70
CA LEU A 13 -0.47 -17.62 34.56
C LEU A 13 -1.92 -17.96 34.19
N ALA A 14 -2.82 -16.98 34.30
CA ALA A 14 -4.20 -17.12 33.84
C ALA A 14 -4.24 -17.17 32.29
N PRO A 15 -5.10 -18.00 31.69
CA PRO A 15 -5.24 -18.04 30.24
C PRO A 15 -5.95 -16.76 29.77
N VAL A 16 -5.35 -16.07 28.79
CA VAL A 16 -6.00 -14.96 28.09
C VAL A 16 -7.08 -15.57 27.19
N LEU A 17 -8.36 -15.35 27.54
CA LEU A 17 -9.48 -15.65 26.64
C LEU A 17 -9.35 -14.78 25.38
N GLY A 18 -9.03 -15.41 24.25
CA GLY A 18 -9.03 -14.75 22.95
C GLY A 18 -10.45 -14.44 22.49
N TYR A 19 -10.74 -13.17 22.23
CA TYR A 19 -11.90 -12.76 21.45
C TYR A 19 -11.72 -13.24 20.00
N LEU A 20 -12.39 -14.33 19.63
CA LEU A 20 -12.56 -14.73 18.22
C LEU A 20 -13.62 -13.82 17.60
N GLY A 21 -13.24 -12.61 17.22
CA GLY A 21 -14.06 -11.79 16.33
C GLY A 21 -14.13 -12.46 14.96
N SER A 22 -15.34 -12.61 14.40
CA SER A 22 -15.51 -13.11 13.03
C SER A 22 -14.82 -12.15 12.06
N ARG A 23 -13.66 -12.53 11.56
CA ARG A 23 -12.91 -11.74 10.61
C ARG A 23 -13.56 -11.86 9.24
N GLN A 24 -14.06 -10.75 8.70
CA GLN A 24 -14.46 -10.72 7.29
C GLN A 24 -13.21 -10.90 6.44
N LYS A 25 -13.26 -11.86 5.50
CA LYS A 25 -12.20 -12.05 4.50
C LYS A 25 -12.09 -10.81 3.63
N HIS A 26 -10.88 -10.52 3.18
CA HIS A 26 -10.63 -9.46 2.20
C HIS A 26 -11.29 -9.83 0.87
N SER A 27 -11.79 -8.81 0.17
CA SER A 27 -12.37 -8.94 -1.17
C SER A 27 -11.62 -8.05 -2.16
N LEU A 28 -11.58 -8.46 -3.42
CA LEU A 28 -11.09 -7.61 -4.50
C LEU A 28 -12.06 -6.44 -4.69
N PRO A 29 -11.65 -5.17 -4.52
CA PRO A 29 -12.53 -4.03 -4.72
C PRO A 29 -12.83 -3.85 -6.20
N ASP A 30 -14.07 -3.51 -6.55
CA ASP A 30 -14.41 -3.13 -7.91
C ASP A 30 -13.67 -1.85 -8.33
N LEU A 31 -13.32 -1.74 -9.62
CA LEU A 31 -12.73 -0.53 -10.15
C LEU A 31 -13.79 0.58 -10.24
N PRO A 32 -13.43 1.86 -10.01
CA PRO A 32 -14.36 2.97 -10.15
C PRO A 32 -14.63 3.38 -11.61
N TYR A 33 -14.10 2.62 -12.58
CA TYR A 33 -14.19 2.86 -14.03
C TYR A 33 -13.95 1.56 -14.81
N ASP A 34 -14.35 1.53 -16.09
CA ASP A 34 -14.12 0.39 -16.99
C ASP A 34 -12.62 0.18 -17.28
N TYR A 35 -12.21 -1.05 -17.63
CA TYR A 35 -10.79 -1.36 -17.86
C TYR A 35 -10.12 -0.49 -18.94
N GLY A 36 -10.84 -0.06 -19.97
CA GLY A 36 -10.32 0.80 -21.04
C GLY A 36 -10.42 2.31 -20.76
N ALA A 37 -10.92 2.72 -19.59
CA ALA A 37 -11.22 4.13 -19.31
C ALA A 37 -9.95 5.02 -19.22
N LEU A 38 -8.77 4.43 -19.03
CA LEU A 38 -7.51 5.16 -18.89
C LEU A 38 -6.69 5.23 -20.18
N GLU A 39 -7.23 4.76 -21.30
CA GLU A 39 -6.58 4.89 -22.60
C GLU A 39 -6.53 6.36 -23.06
N PRO A 40 -5.44 6.79 -23.74
CA PRO A 40 -4.30 6.00 -24.21
C PRO A 40 -3.15 5.86 -23.20
N HIS A 41 -3.33 6.32 -21.95
CA HIS A 41 -2.25 6.42 -20.95
C HIS A 41 -1.95 5.10 -20.24
N ILE A 42 -2.96 4.25 -20.03
CA ILE A 42 -2.81 2.87 -19.56
C ILE A 42 -3.82 2.02 -20.33
N ASN A 43 -3.34 1.02 -21.07
CA ASN A 43 -4.19 0.22 -21.94
C ASN A 43 -5.13 -0.72 -21.18
N ALA A 44 -6.25 -1.09 -21.81
CA ALA A 44 -7.27 -1.94 -21.21
C ALA A 44 -6.73 -3.32 -20.80
N GLN A 45 -5.77 -3.85 -21.56
CA GLN A 45 -5.16 -5.15 -21.29
C GLN A 45 -4.38 -5.16 -19.96
N ILE A 46 -3.59 -4.11 -19.70
CA ILE A 46 -2.88 -3.92 -18.44
C ILE A 46 -3.92 -3.84 -17.32
N MET A 47 -4.90 -2.95 -17.42
CA MET A 47 -5.89 -2.76 -16.37
C MET A 47 -6.66 -4.04 -16.03
N GLN A 48 -7.06 -4.81 -17.05
CA GLN A 48 -7.74 -6.09 -16.87
C GLN A 48 -6.87 -7.11 -16.15
N LEU A 49 -5.62 -7.32 -16.59
CA LEU A 49 -4.71 -8.28 -15.97
C LEU A 49 -4.29 -7.85 -14.57
N HIS A 50 -3.97 -6.58 -14.39
CA HIS A 50 -3.48 -5.99 -13.14
C HIS A 50 -4.55 -6.07 -12.05
N HIS A 51 -5.81 -5.78 -12.37
CA HIS A 51 -6.93 -5.95 -11.44
C HIS A 51 -7.34 -7.42 -11.26
N SER A 52 -7.73 -8.10 -12.34
CA SER A 52 -8.39 -9.42 -12.25
C SER A 52 -7.44 -10.60 -12.01
N LYS A 53 -6.13 -10.41 -12.20
CA LYS A 53 -5.10 -11.46 -11.95
C LYS A 53 -4.17 -11.07 -10.82
N HIS A 54 -3.44 -9.95 -10.95
CA HIS A 54 -2.41 -9.58 -9.97
C HIS A 54 -3.04 -9.20 -8.62
N HIS A 55 -3.96 -8.24 -8.59
CA HIS A 55 -4.64 -7.84 -7.36
C HIS A 55 -5.50 -8.97 -6.76
N ALA A 56 -6.21 -9.72 -7.61
CA ALA A 56 -6.96 -10.90 -7.19
C ALA A 56 -6.06 -11.94 -6.49
N ALA A 57 -4.85 -12.19 -7.00
CA ALA A 57 -3.90 -13.10 -6.37
C ALA A 57 -3.44 -12.59 -5.00
N TYR A 58 -3.18 -11.28 -4.84
CA TYR A 58 -2.84 -10.70 -3.54
C TYR A 58 -3.96 -10.90 -2.52
N VAL A 59 -5.22 -10.62 -2.89
CA VAL A 59 -6.38 -10.81 -2.01
C VAL A 59 -6.54 -12.28 -1.60
N ASN A 60 -6.48 -13.21 -2.57
CA ASN A 60 -6.64 -14.64 -2.30
C ASN A 60 -5.54 -15.17 -1.37
N ASN A 61 -4.29 -14.83 -1.66
CA ASN A 61 -3.16 -15.29 -0.86
C ASN A 61 -3.08 -14.61 0.51
N LEU A 62 -3.55 -13.37 0.64
CA LEU A 62 -3.66 -12.68 1.92
C LEU A 62 -4.64 -13.43 2.83
N ASN A 63 -5.83 -13.75 2.34
CA ASN A 63 -6.83 -14.51 3.09
C ASN A 63 -6.28 -15.87 3.57
N VAL A 64 -5.60 -16.62 2.70
CA VAL A 64 -4.97 -17.91 3.06
C VAL A 64 -3.86 -17.72 4.10
N THR A 65 -3.05 -16.67 3.96
CA THR A 65 -1.93 -16.40 4.87
C THR A 65 -2.43 -16.05 6.27
N GLU A 66 -3.50 -15.24 6.36
CA GLU A 66 -4.06 -14.81 7.63
C GLU A 66 -4.79 -15.93 8.37
N GLU A 67 -5.45 -16.86 7.65
CA GLU A 67 -5.98 -18.09 8.26
C GLU A 67 -4.87 -18.92 8.90
N LYS A 68 -3.77 -19.16 8.17
CA LYS A 68 -2.59 -19.88 8.69
C LYS A 68 -1.93 -19.14 9.86
N TYR A 69 -1.86 -17.81 9.79
CA TYR A 69 -1.27 -17.00 10.84
C TYR A 69 -2.11 -17.07 12.12
N GLN A 70 -3.44 -17.01 11.99
CA GLN A 70 -4.36 -17.15 13.13
C GLN A 70 -4.25 -18.54 13.77
N GLU A 71 -4.09 -19.60 12.98
CA GLU A 71 -3.85 -20.95 13.49
C GLU A 71 -2.52 -21.04 14.25
N ALA A 72 -1.44 -20.48 13.69
CA ALA A 72 -0.13 -20.44 14.32
C ALA A 72 -0.15 -19.64 15.64
N LEU A 73 -0.86 -18.51 15.66
CA LEU A 73 -1.07 -17.69 16.85
C LEU A 73 -1.85 -18.45 17.93
N ALA A 74 -2.93 -19.12 17.56
CA ALA A 74 -3.75 -19.91 18.49
C ALA A 74 -2.98 -21.09 19.10
N LYS A 75 -2.04 -21.69 18.35
CA LYS A 75 -1.15 -22.76 18.84
C LYS A 75 0.06 -22.26 19.62
N GLY A 76 0.31 -20.95 19.67
CA GLY A 76 1.54 -20.39 20.22
C GLY A 76 2.80 -20.76 19.42
N ASP A 77 2.66 -21.15 18.15
CA ASP A 77 3.77 -21.53 17.29
C ASP A 77 4.43 -20.27 16.69
N VAL A 78 5.41 -19.74 17.42
CA VAL A 78 6.15 -18.53 17.01
C VAL A 78 6.97 -18.78 15.73
N THR A 79 7.46 -20.00 15.52
CA THR A 79 8.22 -20.36 14.31
C THR A 79 7.35 -20.24 13.07
N ALA A 80 6.14 -20.79 13.10
CA ALA A 80 5.19 -20.66 12.00
C ALA A 80 4.75 -19.21 11.78
N GLN A 81 4.51 -18.45 12.87
CA GLN A 81 4.17 -17.03 12.77
C GLN A 81 5.26 -16.23 12.04
N ILE A 82 6.53 -16.42 12.40
CA ILE A 82 7.66 -15.74 11.74
C ILE A 82 7.79 -16.19 10.28
N ALA A 83 7.66 -17.49 10.00
CA ALA A 83 7.76 -18.04 8.63
C ALA A 83 6.67 -17.50 7.68
N LEU A 84 5.52 -17.08 8.19
CA LEU A 84 4.42 -16.50 7.41
C LEU A 84 4.58 -15.00 7.14
N GLN A 85 5.48 -14.30 7.84
CA GLN A 85 5.63 -12.84 7.70
C GLN A 85 5.95 -12.38 6.26
N PRO A 86 6.81 -13.05 5.46
CA PRO A 86 7.05 -12.63 4.09
C PRO A 86 5.79 -12.66 3.22
N ALA A 87 4.99 -13.72 3.33
CA ALA A 87 3.74 -13.86 2.59
C ALA A 87 2.69 -12.84 3.05
N LEU A 88 2.63 -12.57 4.36
CA LEU A 88 1.71 -11.58 4.92
C LEU A 88 2.06 -10.18 4.44
N LYS A 89 3.35 -9.81 4.49
CA LYS A 89 3.83 -8.51 4.01
C LYS A 89 3.63 -8.36 2.51
N PHE A 90 3.94 -9.39 1.72
CA PHE A 90 3.83 -9.34 0.26
C PHE A 90 2.39 -9.24 -0.23
N ASN A 91 1.51 -10.13 0.24
CA ASN A 91 0.11 -10.17 -0.21
C ASN A 91 -0.75 -9.09 0.47
N GLY A 92 -0.52 -8.83 1.75
CA GLY A 92 -1.17 -7.75 2.50
C GLY A 92 -0.78 -6.39 1.95
N GLY A 93 0.52 -6.18 1.73
CA GLY A 93 1.03 -4.99 1.07
C GLY A 93 0.51 -4.83 -0.35
N GLY A 94 0.49 -5.92 -1.13
CA GLY A 94 -0.07 -5.92 -2.48
C GLY A 94 -1.53 -5.49 -2.50
N HIS A 95 -2.35 -6.03 -1.61
CA HIS A 95 -3.76 -5.64 -1.51
C HIS A 95 -3.92 -4.15 -1.12
N ILE A 96 -3.17 -3.68 -0.12
CA ILE A 96 -3.20 -2.26 0.31
C ILE A 96 -2.81 -1.34 -0.84
N ASN A 97 -1.67 -1.59 -1.48
CA ASN A 97 -1.11 -0.72 -2.50
C ASN A 97 -2.05 -0.61 -3.71
N HIS A 98 -2.55 -1.74 -4.22
CA HIS A 98 -3.44 -1.74 -5.38
C HIS A 98 -4.80 -1.13 -5.07
N SER A 99 -5.37 -1.39 -3.89
CA SER A 99 -6.64 -0.77 -3.49
C SER A 99 -6.56 0.76 -3.46
N ILE A 100 -5.39 1.32 -3.11
CA ILE A 100 -5.14 2.76 -3.21
C ILE A 100 -4.92 3.19 -4.66
N PHE A 101 -4.11 2.44 -5.40
CA PHE A 101 -3.78 2.71 -6.80
C PHE A 101 -5.01 2.90 -7.68
N TRP A 102 -6.02 2.01 -7.60
CA TRP A 102 -7.24 2.15 -8.39
C TRP A 102 -8.00 3.45 -8.12
N THR A 103 -8.06 3.88 -6.85
CA THR A 103 -8.71 5.14 -6.48
C THR A 103 -7.88 6.36 -6.84
N ASN A 104 -6.55 6.22 -6.97
CA ASN A 104 -5.63 7.27 -7.38
C ASN A 104 -5.64 7.52 -8.90
N LEU A 105 -6.38 6.73 -9.67
CA LEU A 105 -6.51 6.88 -11.11
C LEU A 105 -7.95 7.32 -11.46
N SER A 106 -8.11 8.03 -12.57
CA SER A 106 -9.42 8.45 -13.08
C SER A 106 -9.36 8.76 -14.58
N PRO A 107 -10.40 8.41 -15.37
CA PRO A 107 -10.52 8.85 -16.77
C PRO A 107 -10.59 10.37 -16.91
N ASN A 108 -11.07 11.05 -15.86
CA ASN A 108 -11.18 12.51 -15.80
C ASN A 108 -10.08 13.12 -14.92
N GLY A 109 -9.00 12.35 -14.69
CA GLY A 109 -7.84 12.77 -13.91
C GLY A 109 -6.90 13.68 -14.69
N GLY A 110 -5.70 13.85 -14.15
CA GLY A 110 -4.66 14.71 -14.72
C GLY A 110 -4.77 16.17 -14.29
N GLY A 111 -3.94 17.01 -14.91
CA GLY A 111 -3.76 18.40 -14.47
C GLY A 111 -3.03 18.50 -13.13
N GLU A 112 -3.39 19.51 -12.34
CA GLU A 112 -2.82 19.79 -11.02
C GLU A 112 -3.88 19.66 -9.92
N PRO A 113 -3.51 19.31 -8.67
CA PRO A 113 -4.42 19.46 -7.55
C PRO A 113 -4.73 20.94 -7.32
N LYS A 114 -5.77 21.21 -6.53
CA LYS A 114 -6.17 22.56 -6.15
C LYS A 114 -6.23 22.69 -4.63
N GLY A 115 -6.40 23.92 -4.15
CA GLY A 115 -6.63 24.21 -2.73
C GLY A 115 -5.47 23.76 -1.84
N GLU A 116 -5.80 23.26 -0.65
CA GLU A 116 -4.81 22.99 0.40
C GLU A 116 -3.73 21.97 0.00
N LEU A 117 -4.07 20.99 -0.85
CA LEU A 117 -3.08 20.02 -1.33
C LEU A 117 -2.03 20.69 -2.22
N LEU A 118 -2.44 21.58 -3.13
CA LEU A 118 -1.51 22.30 -4.00
C LEU A 118 -0.59 23.21 -3.18
N GLU A 119 -1.14 23.90 -2.18
CA GLU A 119 -0.34 24.75 -1.29
C GLU A 119 0.64 23.94 -0.44
N ALA A 120 0.25 22.77 0.05
CA ALA A 120 1.16 21.85 0.74
C ALA A 120 2.28 21.35 -0.20
N ILE A 121 1.95 21.01 -1.46
CA ILE A 121 2.94 20.62 -2.47
C ILE A 121 3.94 21.75 -2.73
N LYS A 122 3.46 22.98 -2.93
CA LYS A 122 4.33 24.15 -3.13
C LYS A 122 5.22 24.41 -1.92
N ARG A 123 4.67 24.28 -0.70
CA ARG A 123 5.43 24.43 0.55
C ARG A 123 6.55 23.39 0.67
N ASP A 124 6.24 22.12 0.45
CA ASP A 124 7.15 21.01 0.77
C ASP A 124 8.11 20.66 -0.37
N PHE A 125 7.76 20.98 -1.62
CA PHE A 125 8.58 20.68 -2.81
C PHE A 125 8.96 21.91 -3.65
N GLY A 126 8.44 23.09 -3.31
CA GLY A 126 8.70 24.37 -3.98
C GLY A 126 7.74 24.69 -5.13
N SER A 127 7.31 23.69 -5.91
CA SER A 127 6.32 23.84 -6.99
C SER A 127 5.74 22.48 -7.37
N PHE A 128 4.61 22.46 -8.07
CA PHE A 128 4.03 21.22 -8.59
C PHE A 128 4.99 20.47 -9.52
N ASP A 129 5.68 21.18 -10.42
CA ASP A 129 6.65 20.56 -11.33
C ASP A 129 7.84 19.93 -10.60
N LYS A 130 8.39 20.59 -9.58
CA LYS A 130 9.46 20.01 -8.75
C LYS A 130 8.99 18.79 -7.96
N PHE A 131 7.75 18.79 -7.49
CA PHE A 131 7.14 17.60 -6.87
C PHE A 131 7.04 16.46 -7.88
N LYS A 132 6.52 16.75 -9.07
CA LYS A 132 6.37 15.78 -10.19
C LYS A 132 7.70 15.17 -10.57
N GLU A 133 8.74 15.99 -10.73
CA GLU A 133 10.12 15.57 -11.00
C GLU A 133 10.65 14.62 -9.91
N LYS A 134 10.53 15.00 -8.63
CA LYS A 134 11.01 14.20 -7.50
C LYS A 134 10.28 12.87 -7.39
N LEU A 135 8.95 12.83 -7.55
CA LEU A 135 8.18 11.58 -7.46
C LEU A 135 8.50 10.68 -8.65
N THR A 136 8.63 11.23 -9.85
CA THR A 136 9.07 10.49 -11.04
C THR A 136 10.48 9.92 -10.84
N ALA A 137 11.43 10.71 -10.33
CA ALA A 137 12.80 10.25 -10.06
C ALA A 137 12.82 9.11 -9.02
N ALA A 138 12.05 9.22 -7.93
CA ALA A 138 11.93 8.16 -6.93
C ALA A 138 11.33 6.87 -7.52
N SER A 139 10.32 7.00 -8.39
CA SER A 139 9.65 5.87 -9.05
C SER A 139 10.55 5.18 -10.08
N VAL A 140 11.28 5.95 -10.91
CA VAL A 140 12.28 5.40 -11.85
C VAL A 140 13.39 4.70 -11.09
N GLY A 141 13.87 5.29 -9.99
CA GLY A 141 15.02 4.83 -9.20
C GLY A 141 14.81 3.51 -8.44
N VAL A 142 13.60 2.93 -8.46
CA VAL A 142 13.35 1.60 -7.91
C VAL A 142 14.11 0.55 -8.71
N GLN A 143 15.15 -0.03 -8.10
CA GLN A 143 15.87 -1.17 -8.65
C GLN A 143 15.07 -2.45 -8.39
N GLY A 144 14.51 -3.03 -9.45
CA GLY A 144 13.60 -4.17 -9.39
C GLY A 144 12.13 -3.75 -9.36
N SER A 145 11.36 -4.45 -8.53
CA SER A 145 9.92 -4.22 -8.35
C SER A 145 9.65 -3.29 -7.17
N GLY A 146 8.63 -2.43 -7.26
CA GLY A 146 8.30 -1.52 -6.17
C GLY A 146 7.33 -0.43 -6.56
N TRP A 147 7.29 0.60 -5.71
CA TRP A 147 6.33 1.70 -5.79
C TRP A 147 7.00 3.03 -5.49
N GLY A 148 6.60 4.09 -6.20
CA GLY A 148 6.83 5.47 -5.79
C GLY A 148 5.63 6.02 -5.03
N TRP A 149 5.86 6.72 -3.92
CA TRP A 149 4.80 7.22 -3.06
C TRP A 149 4.95 8.71 -2.75
N LEU A 150 3.84 9.42 -2.79
CA LEU A 150 3.60 10.61 -1.97
C LEU A 150 2.86 10.17 -0.71
N GLY A 151 3.45 10.45 0.45
CA GLY A 151 2.84 10.20 1.76
C GLY A 151 2.75 11.46 2.61
N PHE A 152 1.94 11.41 3.66
CA PHE A 152 1.88 12.42 4.70
C PHE A 152 2.60 11.95 5.97
N ASN A 153 3.58 12.71 6.42
CA ASN A 153 4.27 12.49 7.67
C ASN A 153 3.49 13.17 8.81
N LYS A 154 2.76 12.38 9.61
CA LYS A 154 1.94 12.91 10.71
C LYS A 154 2.76 13.57 11.82
N GLU A 155 3.97 13.07 12.09
CA GLU A 155 4.85 13.64 13.12
C GLU A 155 5.37 15.02 12.72
N ARG A 156 5.74 15.19 11.44
CA ARG A 156 6.28 16.46 10.90
C ARG A 156 5.21 17.40 10.34
N GLY A 157 3.99 16.92 10.11
CA GLY A 157 2.89 17.71 9.53
C GLY A 157 3.11 18.10 8.06
N HIS A 158 3.90 17.34 7.30
CA HIS A 158 4.26 17.67 5.92
C HIS A 158 4.16 16.49 4.94
N LEU A 159 4.16 16.81 3.66
CA LEU A 159 4.26 15.83 2.58
C LEU A 159 5.69 15.29 2.48
N GLN A 160 5.81 14.00 2.15
CA GLN A 160 7.09 13.33 1.99
C GLN A 160 7.01 12.32 0.83
N ILE A 161 8.03 12.30 -0.03
CA ILE A 161 8.16 11.27 -1.07
C ILE A 161 8.97 10.09 -0.51
N ALA A 162 8.57 8.87 -0.84
CA ALA A 162 9.29 7.65 -0.51
C ALA A 162 9.20 6.64 -1.68
N ALA A 163 10.12 5.69 -1.71
CA ALA A 163 10.04 4.53 -2.58
C ALA A 163 9.98 3.26 -1.73
N CYS A 164 9.12 2.32 -2.09
CA CYS A 164 8.95 1.05 -1.37
C CYS A 164 9.34 -0.12 -2.27
N PRO A 165 10.16 -1.06 -1.80
CA PRO A 165 10.52 -2.25 -2.56
C PRO A 165 9.36 -3.25 -2.59
N ASN A 166 9.26 -4.02 -3.67
CA ASN A 166 8.26 -5.07 -3.86
C ASN A 166 6.83 -4.56 -3.57
N GLN A 167 6.15 -5.17 -2.62
CA GLN A 167 4.81 -4.78 -2.19
C GLN A 167 4.78 -4.18 -0.78
N ASP A 168 5.94 -3.82 -0.22
CA ASP A 168 6.00 -3.25 1.13
C ASP A 168 5.07 -2.01 1.23
N PRO A 169 4.03 -2.03 2.08
CA PRO A 169 3.06 -0.95 2.10
C PRO A 169 3.63 0.27 2.81
N LEU A 170 3.39 1.45 2.25
CA LEU A 170 4.00 2.71 2.72
C LEU A 170 3.81 2.90 4.23
N GLN A 171 2.56 2.89 4.70
CA GLN A 171 2.26 3.13 6.12
C GLN A 171 2.79 2.02 7.03
N GLY A 172 2.66 0.76 6.62
CA GLY A 172 3.07 -0.39 7.43
C GLY A 172 4.58 -0.51 7.61
N THR A 173 5.38 0.15 6.76
CA THR A 173 6.85 0.07 6.77
C THR A 173 7.56 1.39 7.08
N THR A 174 6.93 2.53 6.81
CA THR A 174 7.52 3.87 7.00
C THR A 174 6.75 4.75 7.97
N GLY A 175 5.50 4.40 8.31
CA GLY A 175 4.59 5.23 9.10
C GLY A 175 3.94 6.39 8.33
N LEU A 176 4.35 6.66 7.09
CA LEU A 176 3.74 7.70 6.25
C LEU A 176 2.34 7.25 5.78
N ILE A 177 1.35 8.15 5.86
CA ILE A 177 0.00 7.87 5.34
C ILE A 177 0.00 8.01 3.81
N PRO A 178 -0.36 6.97 3.03
CA PRO A 178 -0.30 7.01 1.57
C PRO A 178 -1.37 7.94 0.97
N LEU A 179 -0.92 8.85 0.10
CA LEU A 179 -1.79 9.78 -0.62
C LEU A 179 -1.88 9.43 -2.11
N LEU A 180 -0.73 9.30 -2.77
CA LEU A 180 -0.60 8.90 -4.17
C LEU A 180 0.48 7.83 -4.29
N GLY A 181 0.12 6.67 -4.86
CA GLY A 181 1.05 5.59 -5.19
C GLY A 181 1.18 5.37 -6.69
N ILE A 182 2.40 5.10 -7.17
CA ILE A 182 2.68 4.75 -8.56
C ILE A 182 3.33 3.37 -8.59
N ASP A 183 2.65 2.40 -9.21
CA ASP A 183 3.16 1.04 -9.40
C ASP A 183 4.25 1.03 -10.46
N VAL A 184 5.47 0.61 -10.10
CA VAL A 184 6.59 0.44 -11.05
C VAL A 184 7.05 -1.01 -11.16
N TRP A 185 6.20 -1.96 -10.77
CA TRP A 185 6.31 -3.34 -11.21
C TRP A 185 6.17 -3.44 -12.73
N GLU A 186 6.92 -4.34 -13.37
CA GLU A 186 6.87 -4.48 -14.82
C GLU A 186 5.46 -4.83 -15.33
N HIS A 187 4.67 -5.61 -14.57
CA HIS A 187 3.27 -5.91 -14.97
C HIS A 187 2.39 -4.66 -15.13
N ALA A 188 2.74 -3.55 -14.48
CA ALA A 188 1.96 -2.31 -14.52
C ALA A 188 2.15 -1.53 -15.84
N TYR A 189 3.19 -1.83 -16.63
CA TYR A 189 3.50 -1.03 -17.82
C TYR A 189 4.07 -1.82 -19.01
N TYR A 190 4.67 -3.00 -18.81
CA TYR A 190 5.51 -3.65 -19.82
C TYR A 190 4.75 -4.02 -21.10
N LEU A 191 3.47 -4.38 -21.00
CA LEU A 191 2.64 -4.71 -22.16
C LEU A 191 2.47 -3.51 -23.12
N GLN A 192 2.55 -2.27 -22.61
CA GLN A 192 2.41 -1.05 -23.41
C GLN A 192 3.75 -0.34 -23.64
N TYR A 193 4.51 -0.10 -22.58
CA TYR A 193 5.74 0.72 -22.58
C TYR A 193 7.04 -0.11 -22.64
N LYS A 194 6.94 -1.44 -22.63
CA LYS A 194 8.09 -2.37 -22.68
C LYS A 194 9.10 -2.01 -21.59
N ASN A 195 10.38 -1.90 -21.93
CA ASN A 195 11.45 -1.51 -21.02
C ASN A 195 11.49 0.00 -20.71
N VAL A 196 10.63 0.82 -21.31
CA VAL A 196 10.68 2.29 -21.22
C VAL A 196 9.79 2.80 -20.08
N ARG A 197 10.13 2.42 -18.84
CA ARG A 197 9.42 2.89 -17.62
C ARG A 197 9.25 4.42 -17.54
N PRO A 198 10.21 5.27 -17.98
CA PRO A 198 10.02 6.72 -17.99
C PRO A 198 8.82 7.19 -18.83
N ASP A 199 8.48 6.50 -19.94
CA ASP A 199 7.34 6.87 -20.77
C ASP A 199 6.01 6.54 -20.09
N TYR A 200 5.95 5.41 -19.37
CA TYR A 200 4.83 5.09 -18.47
C TYR A 200 4.63 6.18 -17.41
N LEU A 201 5.72 6.58 -16.74
CA LEU A 201 5.68 7.61 -15.71
C LEU A 201 5.32 8.99 -16.26
N LYS A 202 5.65 9.27 -17.52
CA LYS A 202 5.17 10.49 -18.20
C LYS A 202 3.67 10.41 -18.50
N ALA A 203 3.18 9.23 -18.91
CA ALA A 203 1.77 9.03 -19.28
C ALA A 203 0.84 9.03 -18.06
N ILE A 204 1.23 8.40 -16.95
CA ILE A 204 0.37 8.22 -15.78
C ILE A 204 -0.08 9.54 -15.16
N TRP A 205 0.72 10.60 -15.27
CA TRP A 205 0.36 11.94 -14.78
C TRP A 205 -0.93 12.49 -15.41
N ASN A 206 -1.35 11.99 -16.58
CA ASN A 206 -2.59 12.41 -17.24
C ASN A 206 -3.85 11.75 -16.66
N VAL A 207 -3.71 10.71 -15.84
CA VAL A 207 -4.84 9.95 -15.27
C VAL A 207 -4.86 9.99 -13.73
N ILE A 208 -4.02 10.82 -13.10
CA ILE A 208 -4.02 10.94 -11.64
C ILE A 208 -5.31 11.59 -11.14
N ASN A 209 -6.00 10.90 -10.24
CA ASN A 209 -7.19 11.39 -9.57
C ASN A 209 -6.84 12.32 -8.41
N TRP A 210 -6.61 13.61 -8.72
CA TRP A 210 -6.30 14.61 -7.70
C TRP A 210 -7.41 14.83 -6.66
N GLU A 211 -8.67 14.52 -6.98
CA GLU A 211 -9.77 14.57 -6.00
C GLU A 211 -9.54 13.52 -4.91
N ASN A 212 -9.28 12.26 -5.30
CA ASN A 212 -8.96 11.20 -4.33
C ASN A 212 -7.70 11.50 -3.51
N VAL A 213 -6.64 12.00 -4.14
CA VAL A 213 -5.41 12.38 -3.43
C VAL A 213 -5.69 13.52 -2.43
N THR A 214 -6.54 14.47 -2.81
CA THR A 214 -6.97 15.56 -1.92
C THR A 214 -7.80 15.03 -0.75
N GLU A 215 -8.76 14.14 -0.98
CA GLU A 215 -9.56 13.52 0.09
C GLU A 215 -8.68 12.79 1.12
N ARG A 216 -7.72 11.99 0.64
CA ARG A 216 -6.73 11.31 1.50
C ARG A 216 -5.90 12.31 2.31
N TYR A 217 -5.45 13.40 1.67
CA TYR A 217 -4.70 14.45 2.34
C TYR A 217 -5.52 15.16 3.43
N MET A 218 -6.77 15.52 3.12
CA MET A 218 -7.67 16.17 4.08
C MET A 218 -8.03 15.25 5.24
N ALA A 219 -8.15 13.95 5.01
CA ALA A 219 -8.37 12.95 6.07
C ALA A 219 -7.18 12.84 7.04
N CYS A 220 -5.96 13.21 6.62
CA CYS A 220 -4.80 13.24 7.51
C CYS A 220 -4.77 14.44 8.47
N LYS A 221 -5.65 15.44 8.25
CA LYS A 221 -5.73 16.69 9.01
C LYS A 221 -6.93 16.77 9.94
N LYS A 222 -7.76 15.72 9.99
CA LYS A 222 -8.88 15.55 10.91
C LYS A 222 -8.41 14.82 12.16
#